data_AF-A0A317XWW0-F1
#
_entry.id   AF-A0A317XWW0-F1
#
_cell.length_a   1.000
_cell.length_b   1.000
_cell.length_c   1.000
_cell.angle_alpha   90.00
_cell.angle_beta   90.00
_cell.angle_gamma   90.00
#
_symmetry.space_group_name_H-M   'P 1'
#
loop_
_entity.id
_entity.type
_entity.pdbx_description
1 polymer ?
#
loop_
_entity_poly.entity_id
_entity_poly.type
_entity_poly.pdbx_seq_one_letter_code
_entity_poly.pdbx_strand_id
1 'polypeptide(L)'
;MSSTTQDPLPNHWYLFFGVLEPISVLAGTVYATLLPERYNHELIPPAFLSSSKLQSSLLNAGVLTDSTRMALAQLGSCYFLIMLNSAILFYTFKRLQPSNPAVVQHLTSMLLVVLGAADWTHIGLTIALLPNGPPHQSGLVAIRKATFTDKLALLAKPASWNSLLFGNIVITFILFCFRAMWWAGVGRGRVSSSTSSTTTKLDKKSASGSLKKRV
;
A
#
# COMPACT_ATOMS: atom_id res chain seq x y z
N MET A 1 18.11 27.70 10.57
CA MET A 1 17.80 26.41 9.91
C MET A 1 17.02 26.72 8.65
N SER A 2 17.64 26.64 7.46
CA SER A 2 16.97 26.89 6.18
C SER A 2 16.00 25.74 5.90
N SER A 3 14.70 26.00 5.95
CA SER A 3 13.66 25.02 5.61
C SER A 3 13.67 24.79 4.10
N THR A 4 14.44 23.80 3.66
CA THR A 4 14.42 23.32 2.27
C THR A 4 13.02 22.74 1.99
N THR A 5 12.16 23.49 1.30
CA THR A 5 10.81 23.03 0.95
C THR A 5 10.94 21.95 -0.12
N GLN A 6 10.76 20.70 0.29
CA GLN A 6 10.67 19.57 -0.63
C GLN A 6 9.23 19.45 -1.13
N ASP A 7 9.04 19.06 -2.39
CA ASP A 7 7.71 18.76 -2.92
C ASP A 7 7.13 17.56 -2.16
N PRO A 8 6.01 17.71 -1.42
CA PRO A 8 5.45 16.65 -0.61
C PRO A 8 4.84 15.51 -1.44
N LEU A 9 4.29 15.81 -2.62
CA LEU A 9 3.60 14.84 -3.47
C LEU A 9 3.86 15.10 -4.97
N PRO A 10 5.08 14.79 -5.44
CA PRO A 10 5.42 14.78 -6.86
C PRO A 10 4.47 13.88 -7.67
N ASN A 11 4.34 14.15 -8.97
CA ASN A 11 3.36 13.45 -9.83
C ASN A 11 3.54 11.93 -9.85
N HIS A 12 4.77 11.41 -9.83
CA HIS A 12 5.00 9.95 -9.81
C HIS A 12 4.52 9.31 -8.50
N TRP A 13 4.74 9.97 -7.36
CA TRP A 13 4.25 9.51 -6.07
C TRP A 13 2.73 9.58 -5.97
N TYR A 14 2.11 10.61 -6.57
CA TYR A 14 0.65 10.70 -6.70
C TYR A 14 0.06 9.58 -7.55
N LEU A 15 0.66 9.28 -8.71
CA LEU A 15 0.19 8.18 -9.56
C LEU A 15 0.30 6.83 -8.85
N PHE A 16 1.38 6.61 -8.10
CA PHE A 16 1.55 5.38 -7.34
C PHE A 16 0.55 5.26 -6.19
N PHE A 17 0.57 6.18 -5.22
CA PHE A 17 -0.25 6.08 -4.00
C PHE A 17 -1.72 6.48 -4.22
N GLY A 18 -1.99 7.39 -5.14
CA GLY A 18 -3.33 7.90 -5.41
C GLY A 18 -4.11 7.12 -6.47
N VAL A 19 -3.44 6.31 -7.30
CA VAL A 19 -4.11 5.56 -8.39
C VAL A 19 -3.76 4.08 -8.36
N LEU A 20 -2.48 3.72 -8.50
CA LEU A 20 -2.07 2.30 -8.59
C LEU A 20 -2.42 1.52 -7.33
N GLU A 21 -2.15 2.08 -6.15
CA GLU A 21 -2.47 1.42 -4.89
C GLU A 21 -3.99 1.21 -4.70
N PRO A 22 -4.86 2.24 -4.84
CA PRO A 22 -6.30 2.05 -4.80
C PRO A 22 -6.81 0.99 -5.80
N ILE A 23 -6.27 0.95 -7.02
CA ILE A 23 -6.64 -0.09 -8.00
C ILE A 23 -6.26 -1.49 -7.51
N SER A 24 -5.08 -1.64 -6.89
CA SER A 24 -4.66 -2.92 -6.30
C SER A 24 -5.61 -3.36 -5.17
N VAL A 25 -6.03 -2.44 -4.31
CA VAL A 25 -6.98 -2.73 -3.23
C VAL A 25 -8.37 -3.04 -3.79
N LEU A 26 -8.78 -2.35 -4.86
CA LEU A 26 -10.02 -2.64 -5.58
C LEU A 26 -10.02 -4.05 -6.17
N ALA A 27 -8.90 -4.51 -6.74
CA ALA A 27 -8.79 -5.87 -7.24
C ALA A 27 -9.00 -6.90 -6.12
N GLY A 28 -8.41 -6.68 -4.94
CA GLY A 28 -8.65 -7.52 -3.75
C GLY A 28 -10.11 -7.50 -3.29
N THR A 29 -10.74 -6.32 -3.31
CA THR A 29 -12.17 -6.14 -3.00
C THR A 29 -13.05 -6.96 -3.93
N VAL A 30 -12.87 -6.81 -5.24
CA VAL A 30 -13.64 -7.52 -6.27
C VAL A 30 -13.43 -9.02 -6.14
N TYR A 31 -12.19 -9.46 -5.90
CA TYR A 31 -11.88 -10.88 -5.75
C TYR A 31 -12.56 -11.50 -4.52
N ALA A 32 -12.51 -10.82 -3.36
CA ALA A 32 -13.14 -11.30 -2.13
C ALA A 32 -14.68 -11.28 -2.17
N THR A 33 -15.28 -10.32 -2.87
CA THR A 33 -16.74 -10.13 -2.91
C THR A 33 -17.43 -10.94 -3.99
N LEU A 34 -16.88 -11.00 -5.21
CA LEU A 34 -17.53 -11.66 -6.34
C LEU A 34 -17.17 -13.14 -6.46
N LEU A 35 -16.01 -13.56 -5.93
CA LEU A 35 -15.51 -14.93 -6.03
C LEU A 35 -15.08 -15.48 -4.64
N PRO A 36 -15.98 -15.46 -3.63
CA PRO A 36 -15.63 -15.80 -2.25
C PRO A 36 -15.14 -17.25 -2.10
N GLU A 37 -15.63 -18.19 -2.91
CA GLU A 37 -15.20 -19.60 -2.85
C GLU A 37 -13.75 -19.76 -3.30
N ARG A 38 -13.38 -19.12 -4.42
CA ARG A 38 -12.00 -19.12 -4.93
C ARG A 38 -11.07 -18.38 -3.99
N TYR A 39 -11.51 -17.23 -3.50
CA TYR A 39 -10.78 -16.46 -2.49
C TYR A 39 -10.49 -17.31 -1.25
N ASN A 40 -11.49 -18.00 -0.71
CA ASN A 40 -11.34 -18.87 0.45
C ASN A 40 -10.37 -20.04 0.20
N HIS A 41 -10.48 -20.69 -0.96
CA HIS A 41 -9.60 -21.80 -1.32
C HIS A 41 -8.14 -21.34 -1.49
N GLU A 42 -7.93 -20.12 -1.98
CA GLU A 42 -6.59 -19.55 -2.15
C GLU A 42 -6.03 -18.87 -0.89
N LEU A 43 -6.79 -18.74 0.21
CA LEU A 43 -6.25 -18.22 1.48
C LEU A 43 -5.08 -19.04 2.01
N ILE A 44 -5.09 -20.35 1.79
CA ILE A 44 -4.04 -21.26 2.24
C ILE A 44 -3.53 -22.05 1.02
N PRO A 45 -2.23 -21.94 0.66
CA PRO A 45 -1.72 -22.71 -0.45
C PRO A 45 -1.74 -24.21 -0.13
N PRO A 46 -2.03 -25.07 -1.12
CA PRO A 46 -2.08 -26.53 -0.94
C PRO A 46 -0.80 -27.12 -0.32
N ALA A 47 0.36 -26.52 -0.60
CA ALA A 47 1.65 -26.95 -0.07
C ALA A 47 1.77 -26.85 1.46
N PHE A 48 0.93 -26.03 2.11
CA PHE A 48 0.89 -25.88 3.56
C PHE A 48 -0.14 -26.79 4.25
N LEU A 49 -0.97 -27.50 3.47
CA LEU A 49 -1.97 -28.42 3.98
C LEU A 49 -1.41 -29.84 4.10
N SER A 50 -1.87 -30.57 5.12
CA SER A 50 -1.71 -32.02 5.19
C SER A 50 -2.58 -32.71 4.14
N SER A 51 -2.17 -33.87 3.61
CA SER A 51 -2.93 -34.63 2.61
C SER A 51 -4.38 -34.88 3.01
N SER A 52 -4.66 -35.14 4.29
CA SER A 52 -6.02 -35.32 4.81
C SER A 52 -6.85 -34.03 4.78
N LYS A 53 -6.24 -32.88 5.11
CA LYS A 53 -6.90 -31.56 5.04
C LYS A 53 -7.07 -31.08 3.60
N LEU A 54 -6.14 -31.44 2.72
CA LEU A 54 -6.25 -31.13 1.30
C LEU A 54 -7.44 -31.88 0.69
N GLN A 55 -7.57 -33.17 1.00
CA GLN A 55 -8.69 -33.98 0.50
C GLN A 55 -10.04 -33.47 1.02
N SER A 56 -10.15 -33.11 2.30
CA SER A 56 -11.38 -32.51 2.83
C SER A 56 -11.65 -31.10 2.26
N SER A 57 -10.61 -30.30 2.01
CA SER A 57 -10.75 -28.98 1.39
C SER A 57 -11.21 -29.08 -0.07
N LEU A 58 -10.72 -30.06 -0.82
CA LEU A 58 -11.15 -30.29 -2.21
C LEU A 58 -12.60 -30.79 -2.29
N LEU A 59 -13.00 -31.70 -1.39
CA LEU A 59 -14.38 -32.18 -1.30
C LEU A 59 -15.36 -31.06 -0.93
N ASN A 60 -14.91 -30.09 -0.13
CA ASN A 60 -15.73 -28.96 0.34
C ASN A 60 -15.47 -27.65 -0.43
N ALA A 61 -14.66 -27.65 -1.48
CA ALA A 61 -14.21 -26.42 -2.16
C ALA A 61 -15.36 -25.61 -2.78
N GLY A 62 -16.52 -26.23 -3.02
CA GLY A 62 -17.73 -25.59 -3.53
C GLY A 62 -18.80 -25.26 -2.48
N VAL A 63 -18.62 -25.66 -1.22
CA VAL A 63 -19.61 -25.46 -0.16
C VAL A 63 -19.01 -24.58 0.92
N LEU A 64 -19.12 -23.27 0.72
CA LEU A 64 -18.75 -22.29 1.73
C LEU A 64 -19.86 -22.18 2.77
N THR A 65 -19.50 -22.17 4.06
CA THR A 65 -20.50 -21.91 5.12
C THR A 65 -21.02 -20.48 5.00
N ASP A 66 -22.29 -20.25 5.35
CA ASP A 66 -22.89 -18.90 5.31
C ASP A 66 -22.11 -17.90 6.17
N SER A 67 -21.55 -18.35 7.29
CA SER A 67 -20.71 -17.53 8.17
C SER A 67 -19.41 -17.09 7.47
N THR A 68 -18.73 -17.99 6.76
CA THR A 68 -17.51 -17.64 6.02
C THR A 68 -17.82 -16.75 4.83
N ARG A 69 -18.93 -16.99 4.11
CA ARG A 69 -19.36 -16.11 3.02
C ARG A 69 -19.65 -14.69 3.52
N MET A 70 -20.33 -14.56 4.66
CA MET A 70 -20.58 -13.26 5.29
C MET A 70 -19.28 -12.58 5.72
N ALA A 71 -18.35 -13.32 6.33
CA ALA A 71 -17.06 -12.78 6.75
C ALA A 71 -16.22 -12.28 5.55
N LEU A 72 -16.20 -13.01 4.43
CA LEU A 72 -15.48 -12.58 3.22
C LEU A 72 -16.12 -11.36 2.56
N ALA A 73 -17.45 -11.26 2.55
CA ALA A 73 -18.15 -10.07 2.07
C ALA A 73 -17.83 -8.83 2.93
N GLN A 74 -17.76 -8.99 4.26
CA GLN A 74 -17.35 -7.92 5.18
C GLN A 74 -15.88 -7.52 4.98
N LEU A 75 -14.99 -8.49 4.76
CA LEU A 75 -13.59 -8.24 4.42
C LEU A 75 -13.47 -7.43 3.12
N GLY A 76 -14.23 -7.82 2.09
CA GLY A 76 -14.31 -7.08 0.83
C GLY A 76 -14.79 -5.64 1.01
N SER A 77 -15.84 -5.43 1.81
CA SER A 77 -16.34 -4.09 2.16
C SER A 77 -15.26 -3.24 2.86
N CYS A 78 -14.48 -3.83 3.76
CA CYS A 78 -13.36 -3.15 4.43
C CYS A 78 -12.29 -2.69 3.41
N TYR A 79 -11.89 -3.56 2.47
CA TYR A 79 -10.96 -3.18 1.41
C TYR A 79 -11.52 -2.08 0.51
N PHE A 80 -12.81 -2.12 0.19
CA PHE A 80 -13.45 -1.05 -0.57
C PHE A 80 -13.37 0.30 0.15
N LEU A 81 -13.61 0.33 1.47
CA LEU A 81 -13.47 1.56 2.26
C LEU A 81 -12.04 2.09 2.27
N ILE A 82 -11.03 1.23 2.41
CA ILE A 82 -9.61 1.62 2.38
C ILE A 82 -9.24 2.21 1.02
N MET A 83 -9.71 1.58 -0.07
CA MET A 83 -9.50 2.05 -1.44
C MET A 83 -10.10 3.44 -1.67
N LEU A 84 -11.38 3.64 -1.30
CA LEU A 84 -12.05 4.94 -1.44
C LEU A 84 -11.36 6.02 -0.60
N ASN A 85 -11.06 5.71 0.65
CA ASN A 85 -10.43 6.67 1.56
C ASN A 85 -9.06 7.10 1.01
N SER A 86 -8.24 6.15 0.54
CA SER A 86 -6.93 6.45 -0.02
C SER A 86 -7.03 7.28 -1.31
N ALA A 87 -7.92 6.91 -2.23
CA ALA A 87 -8.12 7.64 -3.48
C ALA A 87 -8.57 9.10 -3.23
N ILE A 88 -9.53 9.30 -2.33
CA ILE A 88 -10.07 10.63 -2.01
C ILE A 88 -9.05 11.48 -1.26
N LEU A 89 -8.34 10.92 -0.28
CA LEU A 89 -7.33 11.65 0.50
C LEU A 89 -6.18 12.12 -0.38
N PHE A 90 -5.60 11.24 -1.21
CA PHE A 90 -4.51 11.63 -2.11
C PHE A 90 -4.95 12.64 -3.16
N TYR A 91 -6.16 12.51 -3.71
CA TYR A 91 -6.74 13.53 -4.59
C TYR A 91 -6.84 14.90 -3.89
N THR A 92 -7.33 14.90 -2.65
CA THR A 92 -7.48 16.13 -1.84
C THR A 92 -6.13 16.75 -1.52
N PHE A 93 -5.12 15.93 -1.19
CA PHE A 93 -3.76 16.39 -0.94
C PHE A 93 -3.16 17.06 -2.17
N LYS A 94 -3.35 16.48 -3.35
CA LYS A 94 -2.86 17.07 -4.60
C LYS A 94 -3.48 18.43 -4.88
N ARG A 95 -4.77 18.60 -4.55
CA ARG A 95 -5.49 19.87 -4.71
C ARG A 95 -5.08 20.93 -3.68
N LEU A 96 -4.76 20.53 -2.45
CA LEU A 96 -4.34 21.43 -1.36
C LEU A 96 -2.85 21.80 -1.41
N GLN A 97 -2.04 21.02 -2.13
CA GLN A 97 -0.59 21.18 -2.22
C GLN A 97 -0.14 22.61 -2.61
N PRO A 98 -0.76 23.31 -3.58
CA PRO A 98 -0.32 24.66 -3.94
C PRO A 98 -0.53 25.69 -2.82
N SER A 99 -1.56 25.51 -2.01
CA SER A 99 -1.92 26.45 -0.95
C SER A 99 -1.10 26.23 0.32
N ASN A 100 -0.92 24.97 0.75
CA ASN A 100 -0.30 24.64 2.03
C ASN A 100 0.59 23.37 1.94
N PRO A 101 1.77 23.44 1.31
CA PRO A 101 2.62 22.27 1.07
C PRO A 101 3.13 21.62 2.36
N ALA A 102 3.39 22.42 3.41
CA ALA A 102 3.85 21.90 4.71
C ALA A 102 2.81 21.01 5.39
N VAL A 103 1.52 21.41 5.33
CA VAL A 103 0.42 20.63 5.90
C VAL A 103 0.23 19.34 5.11
N VAL A 104 0.25 19.41 3.78
CA VAL A 104 0.14 18.23 2.92
C VAL A 104 1.29 17.25 3.17
N GLN A 105 2.51 17.74 3.38
CA GLN A 105 3.64 16.88 3.75
C GLN A 105 3.36 16.10 5.05
N HIS A 106 2.87 16.79 6.08
CA HIS A 106 2.59 16.17 7.36
C HIS A 106 1.46 15.14 7.26
N LEU A 107 0.36 15.50 6.60
CA LEU A 107 -0.78 14.60 6.37
C LEU A 107 -0.38 13.37 5.56
N THR A 108 0.39 13.56 4.48
CA THR A 108 0.91 12.45 3.66
C THR A 108 1.80 11.55 4.50
N SER A 109 2.69 12.12 5.32
CA SER A 109 3.57 11.35 6.19
C SER A 109 2.78 10.51 7.19
N MET A 110 1.77 11.10 7.84
CA MET A 110 0.94 10.38 8.82
C MET A 110 0.11 9.28 8.15
N LEU A 111 -0.46 9.55 6.98
CA LEU A 111 -1.20 8.56 6.21
C LEU A 111 -0.31 7.37 5.85
N LEU A 112 0.88 7.62 5.30
CA LEU A 112 1.82 6.55 4.94
C LEU A 112 2.27 5.74 6.16
N VAL A 113 2.35 6.34 7.36
CA VAL A 113 2.69 5.61 8.60
C VAL A 113 1.57 4.65 8.98
N VAL A 114 0.32 5.10 8.93
CA VAL A 114 -0.84 4.25 9.19
C VAL A 114 -0.91 3.09 8.19
N LEU A 115 -0.72 3.38 6.90
CA LEU A 115 -0.69 2.35 5.86
C LEU A 115 0.50 1.38 6.04
N GLY A 116 1.68 1.89 6.40
CA GLY A 116 2.86 1.07 6.70
C GLY A 116 2.65 0.12 7.88
N ALA A 117 1.97 0.57 8.93
CA ALA A 117 1.60 -0.28 10.06
C ALA A 117 0.60 -1.37 9.65
N ALA A 118 -0.35 -1.04 8.76
CA ALA A 118 -1.28 -2.00 8.18
C ALA A 118 -0.56 -3.07 7.34
N ASP A 119 0.44 -2.70 6.53
CA ASP A 119 1.23 -3.67 5.74
C ASP A 119 1.90 -4.72 6.65
N TRP A 120 2.58 -4.27 7.70
CA TRP A 120 3.27 -5.16 8.64
C TRP A 120 2.29 -6.06 9.40
N THR A 121 1.14 -5.51 9.78
CA THR A 121 0.08 -6.29 10.43
C THR A 121 -0.47 -7.35 9.48
N HIS A 122 -0.69 -7.00 8.21
CA HIS A 122 -1.21 -7.92 7.19
C HIS A 122 -0.22 -9.04 6.86
N ILE A 123 1.06 -8.70 6.62
CA ILE A 123 2.14 -9.68 6.40
C ILE A 123 2.32 -10.56 7.64
N GLY A 124 2.36 -9.94 8.83
CA GLY A 124 2.55 -10.62 10.10
C GLY A 124 1.41 -11.61 10.39
N LEU A 125 0.16 -11.22 10.20
CA LEU A 125 -1.00 -12.09 10.37
C LEU A 125 -1.06 -13.18 9.30
N THR A 126 -0.74 -12.87 8.04
CA THR A 126 -0.64 -13.87 6.97
C THR A 126 0.37 -14.93 7.37
N ILE A 127 1.58 -14.53 7.73
CA ILE A 127 2.61 -15.47 8.18
C ILE A 127 2.13 -16.17 9.44
N ALA A 128 1.63 -15.50 10.48
CA ALA A 128 1.26 -16.14 11.75
C ALA A 128 0.16 -17.22 11.59
N LEU A 129 -0.88 -16.93 10.81
CA LEU A 129 -2.04 -17.80 10.61
C LEU A 129 -1.81 -18.93 9.61
N LEU A 130 -0.76 -18.86 8.77
CA LEU A 130 -0.41 -19.95 7.88
C LEU A 130 -0.08 -21.24 8.69
N PRO A 131 -0.59 -22.42 8.28
CA PRO A 131 -0.19 -23.68 8.91
C PRO A 131 1.32 -23.90 8.80
N ASN A 132 1.92 -24.60 9.78
CA ASN A 132 3.37 -24.87 9.77
C ASN A 132 3.82 -25.87 8.68
N GLY A 133 2.87 -26.40 7.88
CA GLY A 133 3.12 -27.39 6.84
C GLY A 133 2.65 -28.80 7.22
N PRO A 134 2.71 -29.75 6.28
CA PRO A 134 2.39 -31.15 6.53
C PRO A 134 3.40 -31.77 7.53
N PRO A 135 2.94 -32.67 8.41
CA PRO A 135 3.84 -33.41 9.28
C PRO A 135 4.77 -34.29 8.45
N HIS A 136 6.09 -34.18 8.67
CA HIS A 136 7.06 -35.02 7.99
C HIS A 136 7.18 -36.35 8.73
N GLN A 137 7.01 -37.46 8.02
CA GLN A 137 7.38 -38.79 8.53
C GLN A 137 8.90 -38.91 8.45
N SER A 138 9.56 -38.96 9.60
CA SER A 138 10.99 -39.27 9.66
C SER A 138 11.13 -40.70 10.18
N GLY A 139 11.30 -41.65 9.26
CA GLY A 139 11.45 -43.08 9.56
C GLY A 139 10.13 -43.86 9.69
N LEU A 140 10.23 -45.11 10.14
CA LEU A 140 9.12 -46.09 10.12
C LEU A 140 8.02 -45.87 11.18
N VAL A 141 8.22 -45.03 12.21
CA VAL A 141 7.23 -44.89 13.32
C VAL A 141 7.08 -43.46 13.87
N ALA A 142 7.94 -42.49 13.52
CA ALA A 142 7.89 -41.15 14.13
C ALA A 142 7.28 -40.08 13.21
N ILE A 143 6.06 -39.63 13.54
CA ILE A 143 5.43 -38.44 12.93
C ILE A 143 5.93 -37.21 13.70
N ARG A 144 6.74 -36.35 13.06
CA ARG A 144 7.19 -35.09 13.66
C ARG A 144 6.14 -34.00 13.42
N LYS A 145 5.75 -33.26 14.47
CA LYS A 145 4.92 -32.05 14.32
C LYS A 145 5.71 -30.98 13.53
N ALA A 146 5.07 -30.40 12.52
CA ALA A 146 5.68 -29.35 11.70
C ALA A 146 6.03 -28.13 12.56
N THR A 147 7.28 -27.68 12.46
CA THR A 147 7.86 -26.59 13.25
C THR A 147 7.85 -25.28 12.44
N PHE A 148 8.00 -24.14 13.11
CA PHE A 148 8.10 -22.83 12.45
C PHE A 148 9.24 -22.76 11.41
N THR A 149 10.32 -23.53 11.60
CA THR A 149 11.41 -23.64 10.63
C THR A 149 10.99 -24.28 9.32
N ASP A 150 10.09 -25.27 9.37
CA ASP A 150 9.57 -25.96 8.18
C ASP A 150 8.68 -25.02 7.35
N LYS A 151 7.91 -24.19 8.06
CA LYS A 151 7.11 -23.11 7.46
C LYS A 151 7.97 -22.09 6.74
N LEU A 152 9.06 -21.63 7.36
CA LEU A 152 9.99 -20.70 6.71
C LEU A 152 10.67 -21.35 5.51
N ALA A 153 11.04 -22.63 5.60
CA ALA A 153 11.62 -23.37 4.48
C ALA A 153 10.63 -23.54 3.31
N LEU A 154 9.33 -23.71 3.60
CA LEU A 154 8.29 -23.72 2.57
C LEU A 154 8.07 -22.33 1.99
N LEU A 155 7.98 -21.29 2.83
CA LEU A 155 7.89 -19.90 2.37
C LEU A 155 9.08 -19.50 1.49
N ALA A 156 10.28 -20.02 1.73
CA ALA A 156 11.44 -19.77 0.87
C ALA A 156 11.34 -20.41 -0.52
N LYS A 157 10.39 -21.32 -0.76
CA LYS A 157 10.18 -21.98 -2.05
C LYS A 157 9.03 -21.30 -2.81
N PRO A 158 9.30 -20.49 -3.85
CA PRO A 158 8.26 -19.77 -4.60
C PRO A 158 7.25 -20.71 -5.27
N ALA A 159 7.66 -21.94 -5.61
CA ALA A 159 6.76 -22.95 -6.17
C ALA A 159 5.65 -23.42 -5.21
N SER A 160 5.76 -23.12 -3.91
CA SER A 160 4.74 -23.47 -2.91
C SER A 160 3.67 -22.40 -2.74
N TRP A 161 3.83 -21.24 -3.39
CA TRP A 161 2.95 -20.11 -3.24
C TRP A 161 1.82 -20.15 -4.26
N ASN A 162 0.64 -19.75 -3.83
CA ASN A 162 -0.47 -19.43 -4.73
C ASN A 162 -0.53 -17.91 -4.98
N SER A 163 -1.41 -17.51 -5.89
CA SER A 163 -1.58 -16.10 -6.28
C SER A 163 -1.89 -15.20 -5.08
N LEU A 164 -2.76 -15.66 -4.18
CA LEU A 164 -3.19 -14.87 -3.03
C LEU A 164 -2.09 -14.69 -1.97
N LEU A 165 -1.33 -15.74 -1.65
CA LEU A 165 -0.18 -15.65 -0.75
C LEU A 165 0.89 -14.73 -1.33
N PHE A 166 1.18 -14.86 -2.63
CA PHE A 166 2.10 -13.97 -3.33
C PHE A 166 1.63 -12.51 -3.21
N GLY A 167 0.35 -12.23 -3.46
CA GLY A 167 -0.21 -10.90 -3.30
C GLY A 167 -0.11 -10.37 -1.87
N ASN A 168 -0.48 -11.19 -0.89
CA ASN A 168 -0.50 -10.80 0.53
C ASN A 168 0.88 -10.52 1.12
N ILE A 169 1.95 -11.15 0.60
CA ILE A 169 3.31 -10.98 1.12
C ILE A 169 4.15 -10.08 0.21
N VAL A 170 4.23 -10.39 -1.09
CA VAL A 170 5.15 -9.68 -2.00
C VAL A 170 4.61 -8.32 -2.37
N ILE A 171 3.34 -8.23 -2.78
CA ILE A 171 2.79 -6.95 -3.23
C ILE A 171 2.73 -5.97 -2.06
N THR A 172 2.29 -6.41 -0.88
CA THR A 172 2.28 -5.59 0.34
C THR A 172 3.68 -5.17 0.78
N PHE A 173 4.67 -6.06 0.69
CA PHE A 173 6.06 -5.71 0.98
C PHE A 173 6.62 -4.69 -0.01
N ILE A 174 6.32 -4.84 -1.30
CA ILE A 174 6.70 -3.86 -2.33
C ILE A 174 6.07 -2.51 -2.02
N LEU A 175 4.77 -2.46 -1.71
CA LEU A 175 4.09 -1.22 -1.31
C LEU A 175 4.78 -0.58 -0.11
N PHE A 176 5.11 -1.37 0.93
CA PHE A 176 5.89 -0.88 2.07
C PHE A 176 7.25 -0.31 1.67
N CYS A 177 7.99 -0.95 0.76
CA CYS A 177 9.25 -0.42 0.25
C CYS A 177 9.07 0.94 -0.44
N PHE A 178 7.99 1.13 -1.20
CA PHE A 178 7.65 2.43 -1.79
C PHE A 178 7.35 3.49 -0.71
N ARG A 179 6.67 3.13 0.37
CA ARG A 179 6.46 4.02 1.53
C ARG A 179 7.78 4.39 2.21
N ALA A 180 8.66 3.41 2.40
CA ALA A 180 10.00 3.62 2.94
C ALA A 180 10.86 4.53 2.05
N MET A 181 10.79 4.36 0.72
CA MET A 181 11.44 5.25 -0.25
C MET A 181 10.92 6.69 -0.17
N TRP A 182 9.61 6.87 0.04
CA TRP A 182 9.05 8.21 0.25
C TRP A 182 9.57 8.85 1.55
N TRP A 183 9.65 8.11 2.65
CA TRP A 183 10.24 8.61 3.92
C TRP A 183 11.73 8.92 3.80
N ALA A 184 12.47 8.13 3.03
CA ALA A 184 13.87 8.38 2.71
C ALA A 184 14.07 9.63 1.82
N GLY A 185 12.99 10.26 1.35
CA GLY A 185 13.05 11.46 0.52
C GLY A 185 13.34 11.19 -0.95
N VAL A 186 13.27 9.93 -1.40
CA VAL A 186 13.58 9.56 -2.79
C VAL A 186 12.57 10.21 -3.74
N GLY A 187 13.07 10.94 -4.75
CA GLY A 187 12.24 11.59 -5.76
C GLY A 187 11.45 12.81 -5.26
N ARG A 188 11.65 13.28 -4.03
CA ARG A 188 11.09 14.55 -3.53
C ARG A 188 12.00 15.69 -4.01
N GLY A 189 11.67 16.26 -5.17
CA GLY A 189 12.41 17.37 -5.75
C GLY A 189 12.58 18.54 -4.78
N ARG A 190 13.67 19.31 -4.95
CA ARG A 190 13.88 20.56 -4.21
C ARG A 190 13.07 21.65 -4.89
N VAL A 191 12.16 22.31 -4.18
CA VAL A 191 11.56 23.55 -4.68
C VAL A 191 12.67 24.60 -4.61
N SER A 192 13.36 24.82 -5.73
CA SER A 192 14.31 25.91 -5.84
C SER A 192 13.49 27.19 -5.83
N SER A 193 13.53 27.93 -4.73
CA SER A 193 13.03 29.29 -4.67
C SER A 193 13.88 30.14 -5.62
N SER A 194 13.54 30.16 -6.90
CA SER A 194 14.05 31.19 -7.80
C SER A 194 13.45 32.51 -7.31
N THR A 195 14.22 33.22 -6.49
CA THR A 195 13.99 34.61 -6.18
C THR A 195 13.89 35.34 -7.51
N SER A 196 12.67 35.62 -7.95
CA SER A 196 12.41 36.60 -8.98
C SER A 196 12.84 37.94 -8.40
N SER A 197 14.11 38.27 -8.60
CA SER A 197 14.61 39.63 -8.55
C SER A 197 13.95 40.38 -9.71
N THR A 198 12.65 40.67 -9.58
CA THR A 198 12.00 41.72 -10.35
C THR A 198 12.59 43.01 -9.83
N THR A 199 13.71 43.36 -10.46
CA THR A 199 14.46 44.58 -10.23
C THR A 199 13.48 45.73 -10.36
N THR A 200 13.33 46.44 -9.26
CA THR A 200 12.76 47.77 -9.11
C THR A 200 13.33 48.70 -10.21
N LYS A 201 12.69 48.71 -11.38
CA LYS A 201 12.97 49.63 -12.50
C LYS A 201 11.66 50.31 -12.93
N LEU A 202 10.91 50.85 -11.98
CA LEU A 202 9.74 51.67 -12.31
C LEU A 202 9.56 52.89 -11.38
N ASP A 203 10.66 53.41 -10.81
CA ASP A 203 10.59 54.65 -9.99
C ASP A 203 11.65 55.71 -10.33
N LYS A 204 12.07 55.79 -11.60
CA LYS A 204 12.96 56.89 -12.07
C LYS A 204 12.47 57.64 -13.30
N LYS A 205 11.26 57.38 -13.82
CA LYS A 205 10.72 58.09 -14.98
C LYS A 205 9.66 59.18 -14.66
N SER A 206 9.38 59.43 -13.38
CA SER A 206 8.38 60.44 -12.96
C SER A 206 8.97 61.76 -12.42
N ALA A 207 10.29 61.90 -12.35
CA ALA A 207 10.95 63.09 -11.78
C ALA A 207 11.68 63.97 -12.84
N SER A 208 11.42 63.77 -14.13
CA SER A 208 11.97 64.61 -15.22
C SER A 208 10.85 65.13 -16.12
N GLY A 209 9.82 65.69 -15.49
CA GLY A 209 8.70 66.40 -16.13
C GLY A 209 8.56 67.79 -15.52
N SER A 210 9.69 68.46 -15.36
CA SER A 210 9.80 69.84 -14.93
C SER A 210 9.02 70.75 -15.89
N LEU A 211 8.20 71.62 -15.29
CA LEU A 211 8.04 73.02 -15.67
C LEU A 211 8.04 73.32 -17.18
N LYS A 212 6.87 73.30 -17.82
CA LYS A 212 6.58 74.24 -18.91
C LYS A 212 5.08 74.34 -19.18
N LYS A 213 4.44 75.34 -18.57
CA LYS A 213 3.41 76.23 -19.17
C LYS A 213 2.56 76.91 -18.08
N ARG A 214 2.98 78.10 -17.69
CA ARG A 214 2.12 79.22 -17.27
C ARG A 214 2.57 80.41 -18.10
N VAL A 215 1.80 80.79 -19.10
CA VAL A 215 1.37 82.15 -19.49
C VAL A 215 0.17 81.94 -20.41
#